data_AF-A0A0Q5VF24-F1
#
_entry.id   AF-A0A0Q5VF24-F1
#
_cell.length_a   1.000
_cell.length_b   1.000
_cell.length_c   1.000
_cell.angle_alpha   90.00
_cell.angle_beta   90.00
_cell.angle_gamma   90.00
#
_symmetry.space_group_name_H-M   'P 1'
#
loop_
_entity.id
_entity.type
_entity.pdbx_description
1 polymer ?
#
loop_
_entity_poly.entity_id
_entity_poly.type
_entity_poly.pdbx_seq_one_letter_code
_entity_poly.pdbx_strand_id
1 'polypeptide(L)'
;MSESLTVTQFLHTAYRNIYDSLTACGQDESRSHDAPAFQMMEEIEQEGDAPATAQEILLRIGGFILASVGIRVRQHVGALALTYTSGDPGPHYEGEPFDAYQRWPGGAAFTIARSILEGVATACWLVEAAPGVDAFLRRVTLLELWSSAHNDRAGEAPRLLAETKSLVQGAGFVVVHKEGAMPGLQVVGRPPERFHHSVAIRTVFGEEGAALYSQWSGRSHHALWSERGRLTATAQERISGAGMSFRSDMEEYAHVAVVANVAKMAARYIDDLATYYGRSNGAGELHNLAAFLQEQAHAALNERLREGR
;
A
#
# COMPACT_ATOMS: atom_id res chain seq x y z
N MET A 1 -9.35 38.95 1.18
CA MET A 1 -10.15 37.90 1.85
C MET A 1 -9.64 36.58 1.31
N SER A 2 -8.98 35.74 2.11
CA SER A 2 -8.62 34.40 1.63
C SER A 2 -9.89 33.57 1.61
N GLU A 3 -10.28 33.08 0.44
CA GLU A 3 -11.34 32.08 0.34
C GLU A 3 -10.93 30.86 1.18
N SER A 4 -11.83 30.42 2.07
CA SER A 4 -11.64 29.17 2.80
C SER A 4 -11.62 28.03 1.80
N LEU A 5 -10.58 27.19 1.85
CA LEU A 5 -10.54 25.96 1.07
C LEU A 5 -11.74 25.07 1.45
N THR A 6 -12.39 24.48 0.45
CA THR A 6 -13.35 23.39 0.67
C THR A 6 -12.62 22.16 1.22
N VAL A 7 -13.33 21.27 1.93
CA VAL A 7 -12.73 20.03 2.47
C VAL A 7 -12.09 19.18 1.36
N THR A 8 -12.72 19.11 0.19
CA THR A 8 -12.19 18.41 -0.99
C THR A 8 -10.87 19.02 -1.48
N GLN A 9 -10.77 20.35 -1.58
CA GLN A 9 -9.52 21.02 -1.95
C GLN A 9 -8.42 20.83 -0.89
N PHE A 10 -8.81 20.81 0.39
CA PHE A 10 -7.90 20.51 1.48
C PHE A 10 -7.36 19.07 1.39
N LEU A 11 -8.22 18.08 1.19
CA LEU A 11 -7.84 16.67 1.02
C LEU A 11 -6.95 16.48 -0.20
N HIS A 12 -7.29 17.11 -1.33
CA HIS A 12 -6.45 17.11 -2.53
C HIS A 12 -5.04 17.62 -2.22
N THR A 13 -4.94 18.78 -1.58
CA THR A 13 -3.66 19.41 -1.22
C THR A 13 -2.86 18.51 -0.28
N ALA A 14 -3.52 17.89 0.72
CA ALA A 14 -2.86 16.97 1.63
C ALA A 14 -2.29 15.74 0.89
N TYR A 15 -3.07 15.10 0.01
CA TYR A 15 -2.56 13.96 -0.78
C TYR A 15 -1.47 14.36 -1.77
N ARG A 16 -1.53 15.58 -2.34
CA ARG A 16 -0.46 16.13 -3.16
C ARG A 16 0.84 16.29 -2.35
N ASN A 17 0.77 16.83 -1.14
CA ASN A 17 1.95 16.95 -0.27
C ASN A 17 2.56 15.58 0.07
N ILE A 18 1.73 14.58 0.34
CA ILE A 18 2.18 13.20 0.57
C ILE A 18 2.85 12.64 -0.69
N TYR A 19 2.22 12.83 -1.86
CA TYR A 19 2.77 12.40 -3.15
C TYR A 19 4.13 13.03 -3.43
N ASP A 20 4.27 14.34 -3.21
CA ASP A 20 5.49 15.10 -3.46
C ASP A 20 6.60 14.66 -2.51
N SER A 21 6.29 14.41 -1.23
CA SER A 21 7.25 13.86 -0.24
C SER A 21 7.74 12.46 -0.63
N LEU A 22 6.83 11.57 -1.07
CA LEU A 22 7.19 10.25 -1.58
C LEU A 22 8.02 10.32 -2.87
N THR A 23 7.75 11.33 -3.70
CA THR A 23 8.51 11.59 -4.93
C THR A 23 9.93 12.02 -4.58
N ALA A 24 10.08 12.99 -3.66
CA ALA A 24 11.38 13.44 -3.18
C ALA A 24 12.19 12.28 -2.56
N CYS A 25 11.57 11.47 -1.70
CA CYS A 25 12.21 10.26 -1.16
C CYS A 25 12.64 9.26 -2.25
N GLY A 26 11.83 9.09 -3.30
CA GLY A 26 12.17 8.20 -4.42
C GLY A 26 13.27 8.73 -5.34
N GLN A 27 13.47 10.05 -5.37
CA GLN A 27 14.49 10.75 -6.16
C GLN A 27 15.77 11.05 -5.36
N ASP A 28 15.77 10.80 -4.05
CA ASP A 28 16.95 10.98 -3.21
C ASP A 28 18.03 9.95 -3.56
N GLU A 29 19.05 10.42 -4.27
CA GLU A 29 20.23 9.63 -4.67
C GLU A 29 21.27 9.53 -3.55
N SER A 30 21.09 10.25 -2.43
CA SER A 30 22.00 10.12 -1.29
C SER A 30 21.99 8.68 -0.77
N ARG A 31 23.18 8.22 -0.41
CA ARG A 31 23.42 6.88 0.12
C ARG A 31 24.68 6.87 0.95
N SER A 32 24.68 6.05 1.99
CA SER A 32 25.87 5.76 2.78
C SER A 32 26.35 4.35 2.46
N HIS A 33 27.65 4.15 2.24
CA HIS A 33 28.24 2.82 2.08
C HIS A 33 28.08 1.97 3.35
N ASP A 34 27.97 2.59 4.51
CA ASP A 34 27.71 1.92 5.78
C ASP A 34 26.23 1.56 5.99
N ALA A 35 25.35 1.84 5.02
CA ALA A 35 23.93 1.55 5.17
C ALA A 35 23.63 0.05 4.98
N PRO A 36 22.56 -0.46 5.61
CA PRO A 36 22.17 -1.87 5.51
C PRO A 36 22.06 -2.38 4.07
N ALA A 37 21.51 -1.57 3.15
CA ALA A 37 21.36 -1.95 1.75
C ALA A 37 22.68 -2.31 1.05
N PHE A 38 23.80 -1.70 1.44
CA PHE A 38 25.11 -1.90 0.81
C PHE A 38 25.91 -2.96 1.57
N GLN A 39 25.88 -2.94 2.90
CA GLN A 39 26.51 -3.98 3.74
C GLN A 39 25.99 -5.38 3.37
N MET A 40 24.68 -5.53 3.16
CA MET A 40 24.10 -6.82 2.76
C MET A 40 24.58 -7.30 1.39
N MET A 41 24.81 -6.39 0.44
CA MET A 41 25.34 -6.74 -0.88
C MET A 41 26.79 -7.19 -0.76
N GLU A 42 27.63 -6.44 -0.03
CA GLU A 42 29.04 -6.77 0.19
C GLU A 42 29.22 -8.14 0.87
N GLU A 43 28.30 -8.54 1.76
CA GLU A 43 28.35 -9.85 2.43
C GLU A 43 28.16 -11.06 1.50
N ILE A 44 27.44 -10.90 0.38
CA ILE A 44 27.03 -12.04 -0.48
C ILE A 44 27.45 -11.92 -1.95
N GLU A 45 27.95 -10.76 -2.37
CA GLU A 45 28.44 -10.54 -3.72
C GLU A 45 29.71 -11.37 -3.97
N GLN A 46 29.74 -12.06 -5.12
CA GLN A 46 30.93 -12.79 -5.53
C GLN A 46 31.93 -11.86 -6.21
N GLU A 47 33.22 -12.05 -5.93
CA GLU A 47 34.29 -11.32 -6.62
C GLU A 47 34.46 -11.79 -8.08
N GLY A 48 34.61 -10.85 -9.00
CA GLY A 48 34.99 -11.12 -10.40
C GLY A 48 33.83 -11.52 -11.32
N ASP A 49 34.12 -12.32 -12.34
CA ASP A 49 33.16 -12.72 -13.41
C ASP A 49 32.32 -13.97 -13.06
N ALA A 50 32.23 -14.33 -11.78
CA ALA A 50 31.48 -15.52 -11.36
C ALA A 50 29.96 -15.30 -11.54
N PRO A 51 29.18 -16.33 -11.93
CA PRO A 51 27.73 -16.20 -12.02
C PRO A 51 27.09 -15.87 -10.66
N ALA A 52 26.12 -14.97 -10.66
CA ALA A 52 25.42 -14.56 -9.45
C ALA A 52 24.80 -15.75 -8.71
N THR A 53 24.96 -15.79 -7.38
CA THR A 53 24.38 -16.84 -6.56
C THR A 53 22.85 -16.68 -6.42
N ALA A 54 22.16 -17.73 -5.99
CA ALA A 54 20.73 -17.65 -5.71
C ALA A 54 20.40 -16.61 -4.61
N GLN A 55 21.28 -16.47 -3.60
CA GLN A 55 21.13 -15.47 -2.55
C GLN A 55 21.30 -14.05 -3.11
N GLU A 56 22.30 -13.85 -3.96
CA GLU A 56 22.54 -12.57 -4.63
C GLU A 56 21.36 -12.16 -5.53
N ILE A 57 20.83 -13.10 -6.30
CA ILE A 57 19.63 -12.88 -7.12
C ILE A 57 18.44 -12.49 -6.24
N LEU A 58 18.21 -13.18 -5.12
CA LEU A 58 17.13 -12.84 -4.19
C LEU A 58 17.32 -11.46 -3.54
N LEU A 59 18.54 -11.08 -3.18
CA LEU A 59 18.82 -9.76 -2.64
C LEU A 59 18.51 -8.66 -3.67
N ARG A 60 18.93 -8.85 -4.93
CA ARG A 60 18.61 -7.96 -6.06
C ARG A 60 17.10 -7.88 -6.32
N ILE A 61 16.39 -9.01 -6.24
CA ILE A 61 14.92 -9.06 -6.31
C ILE A 61 14.30 -8.24 -5.17
N GLY A 62 14.81 -8.35 -3.94
CA GLY A 62 14.38 -7.52 -2.82
C GLY A 62 14.49 -6.03 -3.10
N GLY A 63 15.62 -5.60 -3.67
CA GLY A 63 15.80 -4.21 -4.13
C GLY A 63 14.77 -3.80 -5.19
N PHE A 64 14.51 -4.66 -6.18
CA PHE A 64 13.49 -4.41 -7.21
C PHE A 64 12.08 -4.32 -6.63
N ILE A 65 11.73 -5.18 -5.67
CA ILE A 65 10.44 -5.15 -4.97
C ILE A 65 10.29 -3.82 -4.23
N LEU A 66 11.29 -3.39 -3.47
CA LEU A 66 11.25 -2.12 -2.72
C LEU A 66 11.03 -0.93 -3.66
N ALA A 67 11.75 -0.87 -4.77
CA ALA A 67 11.58 0.17 -5.79
C ALA A 67 10.17 0.12 -6.43
N SER A 68 9.71 -1.08 -6.80
CA SER A 68 8.40 -1.27 -7.43
C SER A 68 7.26 -0.90 -6.49
N VAL A 69 7.33 -1.31 -5.22
CA VAL A 69 6.35 -0.94 -4.19
C VAL A 69 6.32 0.57 -4.00
N GLY A 70 7.48 1.25 -3.95
CA GLY A 70 7.53 2.71 -3.87
C GLY A 70 6.83 3.41 -5.02
N ILE A 71 7.02 2.93 -6.25
CA ILE A 71 6.30 3.45 -7.43
C ILE A 71 4.79 3.25 -7.28
N ARG A 72 4.34 2.07 -6.84
CA ARG A 72 2.91 1.76 -6.70
C ARG A 72 2.24 2.54 -5.57
N VAL A 73 2.88 2.67 -4.42
CA VAL A 73 2.40 3.50 -3.30
C VAL A 73 2.22 4.94 -3.76
N ARG A 74 3.23 5.51 -4.43
CA ARG A 74 3.13 6.87 -4.99
C ARG A 74 1.99 6.99 -6.02
N GLN A 75 1.83 6.03 -6.92
CA GLN A 75 0.71 6.01 -7.87
C GLN A 75 -0.65 5.99 -7.18
N HIS A 76 -0.82 5.19 -6.13
CA HIS A 76 -2.05 5.14 -5.35
C HIS A 76 -2.33 6.43 -4.58
N VAL A 77 -1.31 7.07 -3.99
CA VAL A 77 -1.47 8.41 -3.38
C VAL A 77 -1.84 9.45 -4.42
N GLY A 78 -1.23 9.39 -5.61
CA GLY A 78 -1.58 10.25 -6.74
C GLY A 78 -3.03 10.04 -7.20
N ALA A 79 -3.49 8.79 -7.25
CA ALA A 79 -4.89 8.47 -7.54
C ALA A 79 -5.84 9.04 -6.48
N LEU A 80 -5.49 8.96 -5.18
CA LEU A 80 -6.25 9.62 -4.12
C LEU A 80 -6.28 11.14 -4.34
N ALA A 81 -5.15 11.79 -4.61
CA ALA A 81 -5.13 13.23 -4.89
C ALA A 81 -6.06 13.59 -6.05
N LEU A 82 -6.00 12.86 -7.17
CA LEU A 82 -6.84 13.09 -8.34
C LEU A 82 -8.33 12.95 -8.01
N THR A 83 -8.67 11.98 -7.16
CA THR A 83 -10.02 11.71 -6.70
C THR A 83 -10.67 12.91 -5.98
N TYR A 84 -9.88 13.84 -5.41
CA TYR A 84 -10.37 15.06 -4.75
C TYR A 84 -10.09 16.35 -5.55
N THR A 85 -9.72 16.27 -6.83
CA THR A 85 -9.41 17.47 -7.63
C THR A 85 -10.66 18.31 -7.89
N SER A 86 -10.60 19.62 -7.64
CA SER A 86 -11.73 20.54 -7.77
C SER A 86 -12.02 20.99 -9.21
N GLY A 87 -11.78 20.16 -10.23
CA GLY A 87 -11.49 20.65 -11.59
C GLY A 87 -12.13 19.98 -12.81
N ASP A 88 -12.94 18.93 -12.69
CA ASP A 88 -13.71 18.42 -13.84
C ASP A 88 -15.15 18.96 -13.78
N PRO A 89 -15.82 19.27 -14.93
CA PRO A 89 -17.26 19.48 -14.89
C PRO A 89 -17.86 18.28 -14.17
N GLY A 90 -18.69 18.54 -13.16
CA GLY A 90 -19.34 17.48 -12.39
C GLY A 90 -19.88 16.42 -13.35
N PRO A 91 -19.73 15.11 -13.04
CA PRO A 91 -20.21 14.06 -13.93
C PRO A 91 -21.64 14.41 -14.34
N HIS A 92 -21.98 14.40 -15.62
CA HIS A 92 -23.38 14.54 -16.02
C HIS A 92 -24.00 13.15 -16.01
N TYR A 93 -25.16 13.00 -15.40
CA TYR A 93 -25.96 11.78 -15.47
C TYR A 93 -27.22 12.11 -16.26
N GLU A 94 -27.41 11.43 -17.39
CA GLU A 94 -28.57 11.65 -18.29
C GLU A 94 -28.72 13.10 -18.80
N GLY A 95 -27.61 13.84 -18.93
CA GLY A 95 -27.62 15.22 -19.42
C GLY A 95 -27.93 16.27 -18.35
N GLU A 96 -28.23 15.86 -17.12
CA GLU A 96 -28.38 16.76 -15.99
C GLU A 96 -27.01 17.06 -15.34
N PRO A 97 -26.73 18.33 -14.97
CA PRO A 97 -25.58 18.67 -14.16
C PRO A 97 -25.66 17.90 -12.85
N PHE A 98 -24.70 17.01 -12.63
CA PHE A 98 -24.69 16.19 -11.43
C PHE A 98 -23.66 16.73 -10.44
N ASP A 99 -24.11 16.87 -9.20
CA ASP A 99 -23.38 17.54 -8.14
C ASP A 99 -22.28 16.60 -7.60
N ALA A 100 -21.05 16.81 -8.06
CA ALA A 100 -19.87 16.09 -7.57
C ALA A 100 -19.65 16.31 -6.06
N TYR A 101 -20.15 17.41 -5.48
CA TYR A 101 -20.09 17.67 -4.03
C TYR A 101 -21.04 16.78 -3.23
N GLN A 102 -22.05 16.17 -3.88
CA GLN A 102 -22.97 15.20 -3.25
C GLN A 102 -22.51 13.75 -3.36
N ARG A 103 -21.44 13.44 -4.12
CA ARG A 103 -20.86 12.08 -4.21
C ARG A 103 -19.37 12.11 -3.95
N TRP A 104 -19.02 11.94 -2.69
CA TRP A 104 -17.67 11.66 -2.24
C TRP A 104 -17.16 10.35 -2.86
N PRO A 105 -15.84 10.12 -2.94
CA PRO A 105 -15.28 8.92 -3.56
C PRO A 105 -15.62 7.57 -2.92
N GLY A 106 -16.56 7.53 -1.98
CA GLY A 106 -17.17 6.32 -1.43
C GLY A 106 -16.16 5.24 -1.09
N GLY A 107 -16.47 4.00 -1.45
CA GLY A 107 -15.60 2.83 -1.20
C GLY A 107 -14.26 2.84 -1.94
N ALA A 108 -14.10 3.64 -3.01
CA ALA A 108 -12.88 3.64 -3.82
C ALA A 108 -11.69 4.23 -3.05
N ALA A 109 -11.91 5.30 -2.28
CA ALA A 109 -10.86 5.89 -1.44
C ALA A 109 -10.33 4.89 -0.39
N PHE A 110 -11.20 4.09 0.21
CA PHE A 110 -10.82 3.06 1.19
C PHE A 110 -10.08 1.89 0.53
N THR A 111 -10.46 1.50 -0.69
CA THR A 111 -9.73 0.50 -1.47
C THR A 111 -8.31 0.98 -1.75
N ILE A 112 -8.14 2.21 -2.22
CA ILE A 112 -6.83 2.78 -2.54
C ILE A 112 -5.99 2.95 -1.25
N ALA A 113 -6.58 3.45 -0.16
CA ALA A 113 -5.91 3.58 1.13
C ALA A 113 -5.44 2.22 1.68
N ARG A 114 -6.26 1.17 1.53
CA ARG A 114 -5.88 -0.21 1.86
C ARG A 114 -4.67 -0.67 1.04
N SER A 115 -4.65 -0.45 -0.27
CA SER A 115 -3.50 -0.81 -1.12
C SER A 115 -2.23 -0.05 -0.73
N ILE A 116 -2.36 1.22 -0.31
CA ILE A 116 -1.23 1.99 0.25
C ILE A 116 -0.72 1.33 1.54
N LEU A 117 -1.61 0.98 2.48
CA LEU A 117 -1.23 0.30 3.72
C LEU A 117 -0.55 -1.05 3.44
N GLU A 118 -1.09 -1.88 2.54
CA GLU A 118 -0.49 -3.15 2.14
C GLU A 118 0.91 -2.95 1.55
N GLY A 119 1.08 -1.99 0.63
CA GLY A 119 2.35 -1.68 -0.01
C GLY A 119 3.39 -1.17 0.98
N VAL A 120 3.03 -0.12 1.73
CA VAL A 120 3.91 0.47 2.75
C VAL A 120 4.31 -0.57 3.80
N ALA A 121 3.35 -1.32 4.35
CA ALA A 121 3.65 -2.35 5.34
C ALA A 121 4.57 -3.43 4.77
N THR A 122 4.38 -3.83 3.52
CA THR A 122 5.24 -4.83 2.87
C THR A 122 6.67 -4.31 2.73
N ALA A 123 6.85 -3.07 2.26
CA ALA A 123 8.18 -2.49 2.13
C ALA A 123 8.86 -2.31 3.50
N CYS A 124 8.17 -1.73 4.47
CA CYS A 124 8.71 -1.54 5.83
C CYS A 124 9.01 -2.88 6.49
N TRP A 125 8.16 -3.90 6.30
CA TRP A 125 8.40 -5.25 6.82
C TRP A 125 9.63 -5.89 6.20
N LEU A 126 9.91 -5.65 4.91
CA LEU A 126 11.14 -6.13 4.28
C LEU A 126 12.38 -5.52 4.93
N VAL A 127 12.38 -4.20 5.19
CA VAL A 127 13.56 -3.44 5.67
C VAL A 127 13.58 -3.15 7.17
N GLU A 128 12.62 -3.69 7.94
CA GLU A 128 12.39 -3.34 9.34
C GLU A 128 13.68 -3.39 10.18
N ALA A 129 14.07 -2.24 10.74
CA ALA A 129 15.19 -2.03 11.65
C ALA A 129 16.53 -2.60 11.16
N ALA A 130 16.82 -2.50 9.86
CA ALA A 130 18.05 -3.03 9.26
C ALA A 130 18.19 -4.55 9.49
N PRO A 131 17.35 -5.38 8.86
CA PRO A 131 17.43 -6.82 9.05
C PRO A 131 18.81 -7.31 8.63
N GLY A 132 19.39 -8.26 9.36
CA GLY A 132 20.52 -9.00 8.81
C GLY A 132 20.15 -9.69 7.49
N VAL A 133 21.16 -9.99 6.66
CA VAL A 133 21.00 -10.61 5.33
C VAL A 133 20.01 -11.78 5.36
N ASP A 134 20.15 -12.71 6.31
CA ASP A 134 19.28 -13.88 6.43
C ASP A 134 17.80 -13.52 6.62
N ALA A 135 17.51 -12.54 7.47
CA ALA A 135 16.14 -12.08 7.72
C ALA A 135 15.55 -11.42 6.47
N PHE A 136 16.34 -10.59 5.78
CA PHE A 136 15.92 -9.97 4.53
C PHE A 136 15.64 -11.01 3.45
N LEU A 137 16.58 -11.92 3.19
CA LEU A 137 16.43 -13.00 2.20
C LEU A 137 15.23 -13.88 2.50
N ARG A 138 14.99 -14.22 3.78
CA ARG A 138 13.83 -14.99 4.22
C ARG A 138 12.52 -14.26 3.92
N ARG A 139 12.44 -12.97 4.18
CA ARG A 139 11.24 -12.15 3.92
C ARG A 139 10.97 -11.98 2.42
N VAL A 140 12.01 -11.68 1.62
CA VAL A 140 11.92 -11.62 0.16
C VAL A 140 11.45 -12.95 -0.41
N THR A 141 12.02 -14.06 0.07
CA THR A 141 11.63 -15.41 -0.35
C THR A 141 10.14 -15.68 -0.12
N LEU A 142 9.61 -15.35 1.05
CA LEU A 142 8.19 -15.54 1.35
C LEU A 142 7.29 -14.72 0.42
N LEU A 143 7.72 -13.48 0.11
CA LEU A 143 6.98 -12.60 -0.80
C LEU A 143 7.02 -13.10 -2.24
N GLU A 144 8.17 -13.57 -2.72
CA GLU A 144 8.34 -14.18 -4.05
C GLU A 144 7.50 -15.45 -4.21
N LEU A 145 7.50 -16.32 -3.19
CA LEU A 145 6.64 -17.51 -3.17
C LEU A 145 5.15 -17.13 -3.23
N TRP A 146 4.75 -16.10 -2.48
CA TRP A 146 3.38 -15.60 -2.50
C TRP A 146 3.02 -15.00 -3.87
N SER A 147 3.89 -14.16 -4.44
CA SER A 147 3.66 -13.50 -5.72
C SER A 147 3.59 -14.50 -6.86
N SER A 148 4.53 -15.45 -6.91
CA SER A 148 4.57 -16.52 -7.90
C SER A 148 3.29 -17.36 -7.89
N ALA A 149 2.78 -17.71 -6.69
CA ALA A 149 1.53 -18.46 -6.55
C ALA A 149 0.26 -17.65 -6.84
N HIS A 150 0.32 -16.32 -6.91
CA HIS A 150 -0.79 -15.45 -7.30
C HIS A 150 -0.62 -14.81 -8.67
N ASN A 151 0.33 -15.31 -9.48
CA ASN A 151 0.55 -14.82 -10.83
C ASN A 151 -0.63 -15.23 -11.72
N ASP A 152 -1.65 -14.37 -11.78
CA ASP A 152 -2.81 -14.51 -12.66
C ASP A 152 -2.39 -14.21 -14.09
N ARG A 153 -1.96 -15.25 -14.80
CA ARG A 153 -1.85 -15.20 -16.25
C ARG A 153 -3.25 -15.42 -16.79
N ALA A 154 -3.76 -14.47 -17.58
CA ALA A 154 -5.11 -14.49 -18.12
C ALA A 154 -5.56 -15.89 -18.56
N GLY A 155 -6.44 -16.52 -17.76
CA GLY A 155 -7.03 -17.83 -18.05
C GLY A 155 -6.28 -19.06 -17.51
N GLU A 156 -5.16 -18.90 -16.81
CA GLU A 156 -4.45 -19.99 -16.12
C GLU A 156 -4.75 -19.97 -14.61
N ALA A 157 -4.90 -21.16 -14.02
CA ALA A 157 -4.98 -21.27 -12.57
C ALA A 157 -3.64 -20.82 -11.93
N PRO A 158 -3.66 -20.04 -10.84
CA PRO A 158 -2.44 -19.62 -10.17
C PRO A 158 -1.60 -20.83 -9.74
N ARG A 159 -0.30 -20.81 -10.05
CA ARG A 159 0.63 -21.90 -9.75
C ARG A 159 2.02 -21.38 -9.43
N LEU A 160 2.69 -22.02 -8.46
CA LEU A 160 4.08 -21.72 -8.15
C LEU A 160 5.00 -22.05 -9.34
N LEU A 161 5.80 -21.08 -9.79
CA LEU A 161 6.77 -21.25 -10.88
C LEU A 161 7.95 -22.14 -10.44
N ALA A 162 8.40 -23.03 -11.32
CA ALA A 162 9.48 -23.98 -11.04
C ALA A 162 10.83 -23.26 -10.83
N GLU A 163 11.03 -22.16 -11.54
CA GLU A 163 12.21 -21.31 -11.47
C GLU A 163 12.27 -20.61 -10.11
N THR A 164 11.13 -20.08 -9.62
CA THR A 164 11.05 -19.49 -8.27
C THR A 164 11.38 -20.52 -7.21
N LYS A 165 10.80 -21.73 -7.30
CA LYS A 165 11.12 -22.81 -6.35
C LYS A 165 12.61 -23.17 -6.37
N SER A 166 13.20 -23.31 -7.56
CA SER A 166 14.62 -23.66 -7.72
C SER A 166 15.54 -22.56 -7.18
N LEU A 167 15.21 -21.29 -7.42
CA LEU A 167 15.94 -20.14 -6.87
C LEU A 167 15.92 -20.15 -5.34
N VAL A 168 14.74 -20.32 -4.74
CA VAL A 168 14.58 -20.34 -3.28
C VAL A 168 15.33 -21.51 -2.64
N GLN A 169 15.27 -22.70 -3.26
CA GLN A 169 16.02 -23.86 -2.79
C GLN A 169 17.53 -23.70 -2.98
N GLY A 170 17.96 -23.06 -4.07
CA GLY A 170 19.36 -22.72 -4.33
C GLY A 170 19.93 -21.73 -3.31
N ALA A 171 19.09 -20.91 -2.68
CA ALA A 171 19.47 -20.01 -1.59
C ALA A 171 19.49 -20.70 -0.20
N GLY A 172 19.27 -22.02 -0.14
CA GLY A 172 19.32 -22.80 1.09
C GLY A 172 17.99 -22.94 1.84
N PHE A 173 16.88 -22.42 1.30
CA PHE A 173 15.57 -22.53 1.93
C PHE A 173 14.80 -23.79 1.50
N VAL A 174 13.97 -24.32 2.40
CA VAL A 174 13.12 -25.47 2.08
C VAL A 174 11.68 -25.01 1.83
N VAL A 175 11.23 -25.12 0.58
CA VAL A 175 9.87 -24.72 0.16
C VAL A 175 8.86 -25.79 0.55
N VAL A 176 7.79 -25.35 1.22
CA VAL A 176 6.58 -26.15 1.47
C VAL A 176 5.47 -25.66 0.56
N HIS A 177 4.99 -26.53 -0.31
CA HIS A 177 3.87 -26.25 -1.21
C HIS A 177 2.94 -27.46 -1.22
N LYS A 178 1.71 -27.29 -0.74
CA LYS A 178 0.63 -28.29 -0.81
C LYS A 178 -0.47 -27.74 -1.68
N GLU A 179 -1.13 -28.60 -2.45
CA GLU A 179 -2.25 -28.22 -3.29
C GLU A 179 -3.35 -27.51 -2.46
N GLY A 180 -3.84 -26.38 -2.97
CA GLY A 180 -4.82 -25.54 -2.29
C GLY A 180 -4.31 -24.74 -1.08
N ALA A 181 -3.01 -24.78 -0.78
CA ALA A 181 -2.40 -24.01 0.30
C ALA A 181 -1.33 -23.05 -0.22
N MET A 182 -1.27 -21.88 0.41
CA MET A 182 -0.22 -20.89 0.12
C MET A 182 1.18 -21.50 0.31
N PRO A 183 2.09 -21.36 -0.67
CA PRO A 183 3.47 -21.77 -0.49
C PRO A 183 4.14 -20.97 0.63
N GLY A 184 5.15 -21.60 1.23
CA GLY A 184 5.88 -21.02 2.35
C GLY A 184 7.19 -21.74 2.59
N LEU A 185 7.83 -21.41 3.71
CA LEU A 185 9.11 -21.98 4.12
C LEU A 185 8.94 -22.94 5.29
N GLN A 186 9.64 -24.09 5.22
CA GLN A 186 9.73 -24.99 6.36
C GLN A 186 10.59 -24.35 7.45
N VAL A 187 10.11 -24.44 8.69
CA VAL A 187 10.85 -24.04 9.89
C VAL A 187 10.90 -25.24 10.82
N VAL A 188 12.07 -25.59 11.34
CA VAL A 188 12.22 -26.76 12.22
C VAL A 188 11.39 -26.56 13.48
N GLY A 189 10.55 -27.54 13.81
CA GLY A 189 9.71 -27.51 15.02
C GLY A 189 8.59 -26.47 15.01
N ARG A 190 8.29 -25.82 13.88
CA ARG A 190 7.23 -24.81 13.76
C ARG A 190 6.38 -25.03 12.49
N PRO A 191 5.13 -24.53 12.45
CA PRO A 191 4.35 -24.49 11.23
C PRO A 191 5.10 -23.78 10.09
N PRO A 192 4.86 -24.14 8.81
CA PRO A 192 5.45 -23.43 7.70
C PRO A 192 5.10 -21.95 7.74
N GLU A 193 6.11 -21.12 7.57
CA GLU A 193 5.92 -19.68 7.51
C GLU A 193 5.46 -19.25 6.12
N ARG A 194 4.53 -18.31 6.06
CA ARG A 194 3.90 -17.84 4.83
C ARG A 194 3.74 -16.34 4.88
N PHE A 195 3.84 -15.70 3.72
CA PHE A 195 3.53 -14.29 3.61
C PHE A 195 2.01 -14.05 3.58
N HIS A 196 1.58 -13.08 4.38
CA HIS A 196 0.25 -12.48 4.31
C HIS A 196 0.41 -10.98 4.60
N HIS A 197 -0.32 -10.12 3.88
CA HIS A 197 -0.30 -8.67 4.16
C HIS A 197 -0.67 -8.36 5.61
N SER A 198 -1.60 -9.12 6.23
CA SER A 198 -1.95 -8.96 7.64
C SER A 198 -0.78 -9.19 8.60
N VAL A 199 0.17 -10.06 8.26
CA VAL A 199 1.40 -10.28 9.03
C VAL A 199 2.31 -9.07 8.92
N ALA A 200 2.56 -8.57 7.70
CA ALA A 200 3.37 -7.38 7.50
C ALA A 200 2.77 -6.14 8.19
N ILE A 201 1.47 -5.92 8.03
CA ILE A 201 0.74 -4.81 8.66
C ILE A 201 0.83 -4.88 10.18
N ARG A 202 0.56 -6.04 10.77
CA ARG A 202 0.61 -6.22 12.23
C ARG A 202 2.03 -6.06 12.78
N THR A 203 3.04 -6.49 12.02
CA THR A 203 4.44 -6.34 12.42
C THR A 203 4.86 -4.88 12.44
N VAL A 204 4.56 -4.14 11.36
CA VAL A 204 5.02 -2.75 11.18
C VAL A 204 4.17 -1.75 11.97
N PHE A 205 2.85 -1.94 11.99
CA PHE A 205 1.87 -0.96 12.52
C PHE A 205 1.06 -1.46 13.71
N GLY A 206 1.33 -2.67 14.22
CA GLY A 206 0.66 -3.23 15.38
C GLY A 206 -0.85 -3.45 15.18
N GLU A 207 -1.60 -3.40 16.29
CA GLU A 207 -3.06 -3.55 16.28
C GLU A 207 -3.76 -2.36 15.63
N GLU A 208 -3.16 -1.16 15.66
CA GLU A 208 -3.71 0.02 14.97
C GLU A 208 -3.79 -0.22 13.46
N GLY A 209 -2.69 -0.68 12.84
CA GLY A 209 -2.69 -1.03 11.42
C GLY A 209 -3.65 -2.17 11.08
N ALA A 210 -3.77 -3.17 11.96
CA ALA A 210 -4.72 -4.27 11.76
C ALA A 210 -6.19 -3.79 11.81
N ALA A 211 -6.51 -2.86 12.71
CA ALA A 211 -7.82 -2.24 12.80
C ALA A 211 -8.15 -1.41 11.55
N LEU A 212 -7.21 -0.58 11.07
CA LEU A 212 -7.36 0.18 9.82
C LEU A 212 -7.57 -0.74 8.63
N TYR A 213 -6.78 -1.81 8.52
CA TYR A 213 -6.91 -2.80 7.46
C TYR A 213 -8.29 -3.46 7.45
N SER A 214 -8.79 -3.86 8.62
CA SER A 214 -10.14 -4.44 8.77
C SER A 214 -11.23 -3.43 8.39
N GLN A 215 -11.14 -2.20 8.92
CA GLN A 215 -12.10 -1.13 8.69
C GLN A 215 -12.19 -0.75 7.20
N TRP A 216 -11.05 -0.51 6.56
CA TRP A 216 -10.99 -0.11 5.15
C TRP A 216 -11.39 -1.27 4.23
N SER A 217 -11.02 -2.51 4.56
CA SER A 217 -11.49 -3.69 3.83
C SER A 217 -13.00 -3.86 3.90
N GLY A 218 -13.59 -3.67 5.09
CA GLY A 218 -15.05 -3.69 5.26
C GLY A 218 -15.74 -2.64 4.39
N ARG A 219 -15.26 -1.39 4.47
CA ARG A 219 -15.80 -0.26 3.68
C ARG A 219 -15.62 -0.44 2.17
N SER A 220 -14.56 -1.13 1.74
CA SER A 220 -14.31 -1.47 0.33
C SER A 220 -15.27 -2.57 -0.18
N HIS A 221 -15.57 -3.58 0.64
CA HIS A 221 -16.43 -4.72 0.25
C HIS A 221 -17.93 -4.43 0.36
N HIS A 222 -18.35 -3.58 1.30
CA HIS A 222 -19.76 -3.19 1.45
C HIS A 222 -20.29 -2.36 0.27
N ALA A 223 -19.44 -1.74 -0.56
CA ALA A 223 -19.90 -0.95 -1.69
C ALA A 223 -20.36 -1.79 -2.89
N LEU A 224 -19.80 -2.98 -3.13
CA LEU A 224 -20.00 -3.72 -4.40
C LEU A 224 -20.79 -5.04 -4.25
N TRP A 225 -20.79 -5.68 -3.07
CA TRP A 225 -21.33 -7.04 -2.93
C TRP A 225 -22.66 -7.12 -2.18
N SER A 226 -22.98 -6.17 -1.29
CA SER A 226 -24.27 -6.16 -0.59
C SER A 226 -25.45 -5.79 -1.50
N GLU A 227 -25.19 -5.25 -2.70
CA GLU A 227 -26.22 -4.94 -3.69
C GLU A 227 -26.39 -6.03 -4.78
N ARG A 228 -25.69 -7.17 -4.70
CA ARG A 228 -25.82 -8.26 -5.68
C ARG A 228 -27.25 -8.79 -5.84
N GLY A 229 -28.09 -8.67 -4.81
CA GLY A 229 -29.52 -9.04 -4.87
C GLY A 229 -30.46 -7.97 -5.43
N ARG A 230 -29.96 -6.74 -5.64
CA ARG A 230 -30.70 -5.59 -6.22
C ARG A 230 -30.20 -5.19 -7.61
N LEU A 231 -29.04 -5.69 -8.04
CA LEU A 231 -28.50 -5.54 -9.39
C LEU A 231 -29.22 -6.48 -10.37
N THR A 232 -30.50 -6.22 -10.63
CA THR A 232 -31.11 -6.69 -11.88
C THR A 232 -30.53 -5.82 -13.00
N ALA A 233 -29.52 -6.34 -13.68
CA ALA A 233 -28.97 -5.76 -14.88
C ALA A 233 -30.10 -5.59 -15.92
N THR A 234 -30.63 -4.37 -16.06
CA THR A 234 -31.43 -4.03 -17.22
C THR A 234 -30.45 -3.74 -18.35
N ALA A 235 -30.62 -4.45 -19.48
CA ALA A 235 -29.72 -4.44 -20.63
C ALA A 235 -29.48 -3.05 -21.27
N GLN A 236 -30.14 -2.00 -20.76
CA GLN A 236 -29.93 -0.60 -21.14
C GLN A 236 -28.60 -0.03 -20.61
N GLU A 237 -28.12 -0.46 -19.44
CA GLU A 237 -26.91 0.09 -18.79
C GLU A 237 -25.60 -0.25 -19.54
N ARG A 238 -25.65 -1.24 -20.45
CA ARG A 238 -24.49 -1.63 -21.28
C ARG A 238 -24.20 -0.67 -22.44
N ILE A 239 -25.15 0.20 -22.80
CA ILE A 239 -25.05 1.05 -24.00
C ILE A 239 -24.36 2.39 -23.69
N SER A 240 -24.33 2.81 -22.43
CA SER A 240 -23.83 4.12 -21.98
C SER A 240 -22.50 4.01 -21.21
N GLY A 241 -21.44 3.48 -21.84
CA GLY A 241 -20.07 3.54 -21.32
C GLY A 241 -19.80 2.79 -20.00
N ALA A 242 -18.53 2.56 -19.68
CA ALA A 242 -18.13 1.81 -18.48
C ALA A 242 -18.03 2.73 -17.25
N GLY A 243 -18.90 2.54 -16.26
CA GLY A 243 -18.74 3.11 -14.91
C GLY A 243 -20.00 2.99 -14.06
N MET A 244 -19.88 2.40 -12.86
CA MET A 244 -20.92 2.44 -11.81
C MET A 244 -20.52 3.47 -10.75
N SER A 245 -21.45 4.32 -10.32
CA SER A 245 -21.25 5.30 -9.23
C SER A 245 -22.08 4.90 -8.01
N PHE A 246 -21.41 4.52 -6.92
CA PHE A 246 -22.06 4.25 -5.64
C PHE A 246 -22.24 5.56 -4.86
N ARG A 247 -23.46 5.78 -4.34
CA ARG A 247 -23.78 6.87 -3.43
C ARG A 247 -23.35 6.46 -2.01
N SER A 248 -22.44 7.20 -1.39
CA SER A 248 -22.26 7.16 0.07
C SER A 248 -22.57 8.55 0.63
N ASP A 249 -23.22 8.61 1.79
CA ASP A 249 -23.35 9.84 2.53
C ASP A 249 -21.97 10.45 2.81
N MET A 250 -21.93 11.77 2.93
CA MET A 250 -20.73 12.54 3.15
C MET A 250 -20.14 12.26 4.54
N GLU A 251 -19.15 11.37 4.61
CA GLU A 251 -18.38 11.07 5.83
C GLU A 251 -17.06 11.86 5.86
N GLU A 252 -17.14 13.21 5.85
CA GLU A 252 -15.95 14.07 5.78
C GLU A 252 -14.86 13.68 6.78
N TYR A 253 -15.26 13.46 8.04
CA TYR A 253 -14.39 12.98 9.11
C TYR A 253 -13.64 11.70 8.75
N ALA A 254 -14.31 10.71 8.15
CA ALA A 254 -13.69 9.43 7.81
C ALA A 254 -12.61 9.62 6.74
N HIS A 255 -12.82 10.51 5.78
CA HIS A 255 -11.85 10.81 4.74
C HIS A 255 -10.67 11.67 5.25
N VAL A 256 -10.92 12.61 6.18
CA VAL A 256 -9.86 13.33 6.91
C VAL A 256 -9.01 12.34 7.73
N ALA A 257 -9.66 11.38 8.42
CA ALA A 257 -8.96 10.33 9.14
C ALA A 257 -8.15 9.42 8.19
N VAL A 258 -8.66 9.10 7.00
CA VAL A 258 -7.91 8.32 6.00
C VAL A 258 -6.65 9.06 5.56
N VAL A 259 -6.73 10.35 5.19
CA VAL A 259 -5.53 11.09 4.76
C VAL A 259 -4.51 11.23 5.89
N ALA A 260 -4.97 11.41 7.13
CA ALA A 260 -4.10 11.46 8.31
C ALA A 260 -3.30 10.16 8.48
N ASN A 261 -3.98 9.01 8.34
CA ASN A 261 -3.36 7.70 8.43
C ASN A 261 -2.44 7.40 7.25
N VAL A 262 -2.81 7.80 6.04
CA VAL A 262 -1.94 7.69 4.85
C VAL A 262 -0.67 8.53 5.03
N ALA A 263 -0.78 9.75 5.58
CA ALA A 263 0.38 10.60 5.90
C ALA A 263 1.30 9.92 6.92
N LYS A 264 0.75 9.36 8.00
CA LYS A 264 1.50 8.60 9.02
C LYS A 264 2.22 7.39 8.43
N MET A 265 1.53 6.62 7.58
CA MET A 265 2.11 5.45 6.90
C MET A 265 3.25 5.86 5.95
N ALA A 266 3.03 6.90 5.14
CA ALA A 266 4.05 7.44 4.25
C ALA A 266 5.25 7.98 5.03
N ALA A 267 5.04 8.60 6.19
CA ALA A 267 6.12 9.07 7.04
C ALA A 267 7.00 7.91 7.53
N ARG A 268 6.36 6.85 8.06
CA ARG A 268 7.07 5.64 8.47
C ARG A 268 7.87 5.00 7.33
N TYR A 269 7.25 4.93 6.14
CA TYR A 269 7.91 4.39 4.95
C TYR A 269 9.19 5.16 4.59
N ILE A 270 9.12 6.49 4.60
CA ILE A 270 10.27 7.34 4.28
C ILE A 270 11.37 7.15 5.34
N ASP A 271 11.04 7.10 6.63
CA ASP A 271 12.04 6.90 7.69
C ASP A 271 12.74 5.54 7.61
N ASP A 272 11.99 4.46 7.35
CA ASP A 272 12.54 3.11 7.22
C ASP A 272 13.44 3.01 5.97
N LEU A 273 13.04 3.62 4.84
CA LEU A 273 13.88 3.67 3.65
C LEU A 273 15.11 4.56 3.83
N ALA A 274 14.98 5.68 4.53
CA ALA A 274 16.10 6.55 4.83
C ALA A 274 17.13 5.80 5.66
N THR A 275 16.70 5.03 6.67
CA THR A 275 17.57 4.17 7.46
C THR A 275 18.22 3.08 6.60
N TYR A 276 17.43 2.36 5.80
CA TYR A 276 17.90 1.26 4.98
C TYR A 276 18.96 1.66 3.94
N TYR A 277 18.80 2.83 3.32
CA TYR A 277 19.73 3.36 2.32
C TYR A 277 20.77 4.36 2.91
N GLY A 278 20.68 4.69 4.20
CA GLY A 278 21.58 5.64 4.87
C GLY A 278 21.44 7.08 4.36
N ARG A 279 20.20 7.53 4.16
CA ARG A 279 19.84 8.87 3.70
C ARG A 279 19.69 9.84 4.86
N SER A 280 19.93 11.12 4.59
CA SER A 280 19.88 12.20 5.58
C SER A 280 18.50 12.84 5.75
N ASN A 281 17.61 12.68 4.77
CA ASN A 281 16.26 13.25 4.80
C ASN A 281 15.26 12.28 5.44
N GLY A 282 14.75 12.65 6.62
CA GLY A 282 13.65 11.94 7.30
C GLY A 282 12.28 12.55 7.00
N ALA A 283 11.21 11.89 7.45
CA ALA A 283 9.84 12.23 7.08
C ALA A 283 9.18 13.33 7.92
N GLY A 284 9.97 14.29 8.43
CA GLY A 284 9.52 15.28 9.43
C GLY A 284 8.27 16.06 9.03
N GLU A 285 8.19 16.50 7.77
CA GLU A 285 7.02 17.22 7.25
C GLU A 285 5.74 16.37 7.25
N LEU A 286 5.86 15.08 6.92
CA LEU A 286 4.71 14.16 6.92
C LEU A 286 4.25 13.79 8.33
N HIS A 287 5.18 13.67 9.29
CA HIS A 287 4.83 13.50 10.71
C HIS A 287 4.00 14.68 11.21
N ASN A 288 4.42 15.90 10.89
CA ASN A 288 3.69 17.12 11.27
C ASN A 288 2.31 17.18 10.58
N LEU A 289 2.24 16.86 9.29
CA LEU A 289 0.97 16.80 8.55
C LEU A 289 0.02 15.76 9.15
N ALA A 290 0.52 14.56 9.47
CA ALA A 290 -0.28 13.49 10.08
C ALA A 290 -0.84 13.90 11.44
N ALA A 291 -0.02 14.48 12.31
CA ALA A 291 -0.44 14.97 13.62
C ALA A 291 -1.54 16.04 13.50
N PHE A 292 -1.32 17.05 12.64
CA PHE A 292 -2.30 18.09 12.38
C PHE A 292 -3.64 17.51 11.89
N LEU A 293 -3.61 16.60 10.91
CA LEU A 293 -4.83 15.99 10.36
C LEU A 293 -5.57 15.12 11.38
N GLN A 294 -4.85 14.43 12.26
CA GLN A 294 -5.46 13.64 13.36
C GLN A 294 -6.18 14.54 14.36
N GLU A 295 -5.59 15.68 14.72
CA GLU A 295 -6.26 16.68 15.58
C GLU A 295 -7.55 17.21 14.94
N GLN A 296 -7.51 17.54 13.65
CA GLN A 296 -8.70 17.99 12.91
C GLN A 296 -9.79 16.90 12.86
N ALA A 297 -9.40 15.65 12.60
CA ALA A 297 -10.32 14.53 12.61
C ALA A 297 -11.00 14.38 13.99
N HIS A 298 -10.22 14.36 15.07
CA HIS A 298 -10.77 14.24 16.42
C HIS A 298 -11.70 15.39 16.80
N ALA A 299 -11.37 16.64 16.42
CA ALA A 299 -12.23 17.79 16.66
C ALA A 299 -13.60 17.63 15.97
N ALA A 300 -13.61 17.26 14.69
CA ALA A 300 -14.82 17.06 13.91
C ALA A 300 -15.70 15.91 14.44
N LEU A 301 -15.08 14.80 14.89
CA LEU A 301 -15.81 13.68 15.51
C LEU A 301 -16.50 14.12 16.80
N ASN A 302 -15.78 14.84 17.66
CA ASN A 302 -16.31 15.31 18.94
C ASN A 302 -17.46 16.29 18.78
N GLU A 303 -17.43 17.12 17.73
CA GLU A 303 -18.54 18.01 17.38
C GLU A 303 -19.78 17.23 16.97
N ARG A 304 -19.65 16.24 16.07
CA ARG A 304 -20.78 15.36 15.68
C ARG A 304 -21.40 14.60 16.87
N LEU A 305 -20.55 14.06 17.75
CA LEU A 305 -21.03 13.37 18.96
C LEU A 305 -21.81 14.30 19.90
N ARG A 306 -21.48 15.59 19.94
CA ARG A 306 -22.24 16.61 20.69
C ARG A 306 -23.57 16.96 20.03
N GLU A 307 -23.63 16.90 18.70
CA GLU A 307 -24.85 17.15 17.92
C GLU A 307 -25.86 15.99 17.94
N GLY A 308 -25.48 14.84 18.51
CA GLY A 308 -26.37 13.68 18.66
C GLY A 308 -26.69 12.97 17.34
N ARG A 309 -25.79 13.08 16.34
CA ARG A 309 -25.87 12.36 15.06
C ARG A 309 -24.83 11.26 14.98
#